data_AF-A0A075GM44-F1
#
_entry.id   AF-A0A075GM44-F1
#
_cell.length_a   1.000
_cell.length_b   1.000
_cell.length_c   1.000
_cell.angle_alpha   90.00
_cell.angle_beta   90.00
_cell.angle_gamma   90.00
#
_symmetry.space_group_name_H-M   'P 1'
#
loop_
_entity.id
_entity.type
_entity.pdbx_description
1 polymer ?
#
loop_
_entity_poly.entity_id
_entity_poly.type
_entity_poly.pdbx_seq_one_letter_code
_entity_poly.pdbx_strand_id
1 'polypeptide(L)'
;MDDYLKSDVASGVILANQSGRTLKVGSTIRTRITAVSLGKASSMGKIGITCRQPFLGADKWIEEEIKNAGKPADKEEKVKVKKEKKEEKVKVKEK
;
A
#
# COMPACT_ATOMS: atom_id res chain seq x y z
N MET A 1 -2.82 -2.43 6.64
CA MET A 1 -2.46 -1.10 6.11
C MET A 1 -3.67 -0.21 6.25
N ASP A 2 -3.57 0.85 7.05
CA ASP A 2 -4.68 1.76 7.31
C ASP A 2 -4.34 3.16 6.85
N ASP A 3 -4.65 3.44 5.59
CA ASP A 3 -4.42 4.74 4.94
C ASP A 3 -5.74 5.27 4.37
N TYR A 4 -5.80 6.59 4.21
CA TYR A 4 -6.83 7.29 3.47
C TYR A 4 -6.59 7.14 1.97
N LEU A 5 -7.63 6.71 1.27
CA LEU A 5 -7.58 6.44 -0.17
C LEU A 5 -8.25 7.58 -0.93
N LYS A 6 -7.58 8.07 -1.97
CA LYS A 6 -8.15 8.94 -2.99
C LYS A 6 -8.40 8.12 -4.25
N SER A 7 -9.64 8.09 -4.71
CA SER A 7 -10.01 7.45 -5.97
C SER A 7 -10.05 8.46 -7.11
N ASP A 8 -9.25 8.25 -8.15
CA ASP A 8 -9.41 8.89 -9.45
C ASP A 8 -10.09 7.88 -10.40
N VAL A 9 -11.40 8.07 -10.58
CA VAL A 9 -12.24 7.18 -11.38
C VAL A 9 -11.93 7.30 -12.88
N ALA A 10 -11.55 8.50 -13.35
CA ALA A 10 -11.27 8.75 -14.76
C ALA A 10 -10.00 8.02 -15.20
N SER A 11 -8.96 8.06 -14.36
CA SER A 11 -7.69 7.39 -14.62
C SER A 11 -7.69 5.91 -14.22
N GLY A 12 -8.70 5.44 -13.49
CA GLY A 12 -8.77 4.09 -12.95
C GLY A 12 -7.68 3.81 -11.90
N VAL A 13 -7.41 4.80 -11.04
CA VAL A 13 -6.31 4.76 -10.07
C VAL A 13 -6.81 5.05 -8.66
N ILE A 14 -6.34 4.27 -7.69
CA ILE A 14 -6.52 4.51 -6.26
C ILE A 14 -5.16 4.85 -5.66
N LEU A 15 -5.06 6.01 -5.03
CA LEU A 15 -3.86 6.52 -4.38
C LEU A 15 -4.03 6.48 -2.86
N ALA A 16 -3.02 5.97 -2.15
CA ALA A 16 -2.92 6.05 -0.71
C ALA A 16 -2.15 7.31 -0.30
N ASN A 17 -2.76 8.17 0.51
CA ASN A 17 -2.24 9.52 0.77
C ASN A 17 -0.97 9.52 1.63
N GLN A 18 -0.87 8.64 2.63
CA GLN A 18 0.25 8.64 3.57
C GLN A 18 1.42 7.79 3.06
N SER A 19 1.14 6.65 2.45
CA SER A 19 2.19 5.73 1.99
C SER A 19 2.62 5.98 0.53
N GLY A 20 1.90 6.82 -0.23
CA GLY A 20 2.14 7.05 -1.66
C GLY A 20 1.97 5.80 -2.53
N ARG A 21 1.30 4.77 -2.00
CA ARG A 21 1.07 3.50 -2.71
C ARG A 21 -0.08 3.67 -3.68
N THR A 22 0.02 3.07 -4.85
CA THR A 22 -0.95 3.24 -5.94
C THR A 22 -1.44 1.90 -6.45
N LEU A 23 -2.75 1.77 -6.65
CA LEU A 23 -3.38 0.65 -7.35
C LEU A 23 -4.01 1.16 -8.64
N LYS A 24 -3.67 0.54 -9.76
CA LYS A 24 -4.22 0.87 -11.08
C LYS A 24 -5.03 -0.30 -11.61
N VAL A 25 -6.10 -0.01 -12.35
CA VAL A 25 -6.83 -1.01 -13.14
C VAL A 25 -5.86 -1.79 -14.03
N GLY A 26 -5.96 -3.12 -14.01
CA GLY A 26 -5.05 -4.04 -14.72
C GLY A 26 -3.84 -4.52 -13.92
N SER A 27 -3.67 -4.07 -12.66
CA SER A 27 -2.61 -4.58 -11.79
C SER A 27 -3.02 -5.91 -11.15
N THR A 28 -2.08 -6.86 -11.08
CA THR A 28 -2.25 -8.09 -10.30
C THR A 28 -2.06 -7.79 -8.81
N ILE A 29 -2.96 -8.30 -7.98
CA ILE A 29 -2.91 -8.12 -6.53
C ILE A 29 -3.21 -9.45 -5.82
N ARG A 30 -2.60 -9.64 -4.65
CA ARG A 30 -2.96 -10.71 -3.72
C ARG A 30 -3.99 -10.20 -2.74
N THR A 31 -5.11 -10.91 -2.60
CA THR A 31 -6.22 -10.49 -1.73
C THR A 31 -6.74 -11.65 -0.90
N ARG A 32 -7.46 -11.36 0.18
CA ARG A 32 -8.24 -12.34 0.92
C ARG A 32 -9.71 -12.16 0.60
N ILE A 33 -10.40 -13.27 0.33
CA ILE A 33 -11.85 -13.30 0.20
C ILE A 33 -12.48 -13.16 1.58
N THR A 34 -13.37 -12.19 1.76
CA THR A 34 -14.07 -11.93 3.03
C THR A 34 -15.52 -12.39 2.99
N ALA A 35 -16.16 -12.28 1.84
CA ALA A 35 -17.54 -12.66 1.64
C ALA A 35 -17.73 -13.25 0.24
N VAL A 36 -18.55 -14.28 0.14
CA VAL A 36 -18.92 -14.89 -1.14
C VAL A 36 -20.44 -15.01 -1.19
N SER A 37 -21.03 -14.53 -2.28
CA SER A 37 -22.45 -14.69 -2.57
C SER A 37 -22.60 -15.25 -3.98
N LEU A 38 -22.92 -16.55 -4.03
CA LEU A 38 -23.21 -17.27 -5.27
C LEU A 38 -24.74 -17.31 -5.40
N GLY A 39 -25.31 -16.30 -6.04
CA GLY A 39 -26.76 -16.19 -6.18
C GLY A 39 -27.32 -17.29 -7.08
N LYS A 40 -28.43 -17.92 -6.68
CA LYS A 40 -29.23 -18.84 -7.54
C LYS A 40 -29.99 -18.11 -8.66
N ALA A 41 -30.11 -16.78 -8.61
CA ALA A 41 -30.98 -15.98 -9.50
C ALA A 41 -30.34 -14.69 -10.06
N SER A 42 -29.14 -14.32 -9.60
CA SER A 42 -28.34 -13.27 -10.23
C SER A 42 -27.25 -13.98 -11.00
N SER A 43 -27.23 -13.82 -12.33
CA SER A 43 -26.27 -14.46 -13.24
C SER A 43 -24.79 -14.12 -12.95
N MET A 44 -24.52 -13.25 -11.97
CA MET A 44 -23.20 -12.82 -11.56
C MET A 44 -23.04 -12.93 -10.04
N GLY A 45 -22.22 -13.88 -9.60
CA GLY A 45 -21.82 -14.01 -8.20
C GLY A 45 -21.02 -12.79 -7.73
N LYS A 46 -21.19 -12.40 -6.46
CA LYS A 46 -20.46 -11.29 -5.85
C LYS A 46 -19.42 -11.83 -4.88
N ILE A 47 -18.20 -11.32 -4.98
CA ILE A 47 -17.09 -11.69 -4.10
C ILE A 47 -16.57 -10.41 -3.44
N GLY A 48 -16.67 -10.36 -2.12
CA GLY A 48 -16.02 -9.34 -1.31
C GLY A 48 -14.57 -9.74 -1.04
N ILE A 49 -13.64 -8.83 -1.30
CA ILE A 49 -12.20 -9.02 -1.08
C ILE A 49 -11.62 -7.94 -0.17
N THR A 50 -10.49 -8.23 0.49
CA THR A 50 -9.74 -7.27 1.30
C THR A 50 -8.24 -7.34 1.03
N CYS A 51 -7.60 -6.16 1.12
CA CYS A 51 -6.14 -5.97 1.09
C CYS A 51 -5.61 -5.31 2.37
N ARG A 52 -6.43 -5.22 3.43
CA ARG A 52 -6.07 -4.47 4.66
C ARG A 52 -5.18 -5.25 5.64
N GLN A 53 -4.93 -6.52 5.38
CA GLN A 53 -4.12 -7.40 6.24
C GLN A 53 -2.65 -7.47 5.77
N PRO A 54 -1.71 -7.89 6.63
CA PRO A 54 -0.31 -8.07 6.24
C PRO A 54 -0.15 -9.04 5.07
N PHE A 55 0.88 -8.81 4.23
CA PHE A 55 1.23 -9.65 3.08
C PHE A 55 0.16 -9.74 1.97
N LEU A 56 -0.77 -8.78 1.93
CA LEU A 56 -1.76 -8.60 0.87
C LEU A 56 -1.55 -7.27 0.14
N GLY A 57 -2.06 -7.16 -1.08
CA GLY A 57 -1.94 -5.99 -1.94
C GLY A 57 -1.13 -6.27 -3.20
N ALA A 58 -0.50 -5.24 -3.76
CA ALA A 58 0.34 -5.38 -4.96
C ALA A 58 1.61 -6.18 -4.63
N ASP A 59 2.11 -6.95 -5.61
CA ASP A 59 3.30 -7.80 -5.43
C ASP A 59 4.51 -7.01 -4.92
N LYS A 60 4.71 -5.79 -5.44
CA LYS A 60 5.77 -4.88 -4.99
C LYS A 60 5.72 -4.60 -3.48
N TRP A 61 4.52 -4.44 -2.91
CA TRP A 61 4.37 -4.16 -1.49
C TRP A 61 4.68 -5.38 -0.64
N ILE A 62 4.29 -6.56 -1.13
CA ILE A 62 4.53 -7.84 -0.46
C ILE A 62 6.03 -8.14 -0.44
N GLU A 63 6.73 -7.92 -1.54
CA GLU A 63 8.19 -8.05 -1.61
C GLU A 63 8.91 -7.12 -0.63
N GLU A 64 8.46 -5.86 -0.51
CA GLU A 64 8.98 -4.91 0.47
C GLU A 64 8.72 -5.38 1.91
N GLU A 65 7.53 -5.88 2.21
CA GLU A 65 7.17 -6.40 3.53
C GLU A 65 7.99 -7.64 3.90
N ILE A 66 8.19 -8.58 2.98
CA ILE A 66 9.02 -9.78 3.20
C ILE A 66 10.49 -9.40 3.45
N LYS A 67 11.04 -8.47 2.64
CA LYS A 67 12.41 -7.95 2.83
C LYS A 67 12.59 -7.26 4.18
N ASN A 68 11.51 -6.66 4.72
CA ASN A 68 11.53 -6.00 6.02
C ASN A 68 11.32 -6.97 7.18
N ALA A 69 10.54 -8.04 6.99
CA ALA A 69 10.29 -9.07 8.00
C ALA A 69 11.53 -9.92 8.31
N GLY A 70 12.45 -10.08 7.35
CA GLY A 70 13.73 -10.78 7.54
C GLY A 70 14.81 -10.00 8.31
N LYS A 71 14.51 -8.79 8.80
CA LYS A 71 15.43 -8.01 9.65
C LYS A 71 14.76 -7.78 11.01
N PRO A 72 15.36 -8.22 12.13
CA PRO A 72 14.80 -7.97 13.45
C PRO A 72 14.65 -6.46 13.68
N ALA A 73 13.60 -6.11 14.42
CA ALA A 73 13.10 -4.78 14.70
C ALA A 73 14.19 -3.69 14.86
N ASP A 74 14.37 -2.86 13.84
CA ASP A 74 14.74 -1.44 13.99
C ASP A 74 14.50 -0.69 12.67
N LYS A 75 13.28 -0.16 12.50
CA LYS A 75 12.94 0.71 11.34
C LYS A 75 12.09 1.91 11.70
N GLU A 76 11.95 2.23 12.98
CA GLU A 76 11.49 3.56 13.39
C GLU A 76 12.65 4.58 13.41
N GLU A 77 13.91 4.14 13.53
CA GLU A 77 15.06 5.07 13.59
C GLU A 77 15.55 5.56 12.22
N LYS A 78 15.45 4.75 11.15
CA LYS A 78 15.98 5.14 9.81
C LYS A 78 15.17 6.20 9.08
N VAL A 79 13.92 6.47 9.48
CA VAL A 79 13.12 7.56 8.89
C VAL A 79 13.49 8.91 9.52
N LYS A 80 13.84 8.95 10.82
CA LYS A 80 14.30 10.18 11.50
C LYS A 80 15.68 10.63 11.01
N VAL A 81 16.65 9.70 10.91
CA VAL A 81 18.02 10.03 10.48
C VAL A 81 18.09 10.54 9.03
N LYS A 82 17.19 10.08 8.13
CA LYS A 82 17.12 10.60 6.75
C LYS A 82 16.48 11.98 6.64
N LYS A 83 15.65 12.39 7.61
CA LYS A 83 15.01 13.71 7.64
C LYS A 83 15.98 14.76 8.16
N GLU A 84 16.69 14.47 9.25
CA GLU A 84 17.69 15.39 9.84
C GLU A 84 18.87 15.64 8.88
N LYS A 85 19.38 14.61 8.21
CA LYS A 85 20.49 14.77 7.25
C LYS A 85 20.09 15.53 5.97
N LYS A 86 18.79 15.65 5.68
CA LYS A 86 18.27 16.43 4.55
C LYS A 86 18.06 17.90 4.93
N GLU A 87 17.66 18.18 6.17
CA GLU A 87 17.53 19.55 6.69
C GLU A 87 18.90 20.23 6.92
N GLU A 88 19.91 19.48 7.36
CA GLU A 88 21.26 20.02 7.54
C GLU A 88 21.93 20.39 6.21
N LYS A 89 21.74 19.57 5.16
CA LYS A 89 22.28 19.87 3.82
C LYS A 89 21.63 21.06 3.11
N VAL A 90 20.41 21.44 3.50
CA VAL A 90 19.72 22.61 2.90
C VAL A 90 20.24 23.90 3.54
N LYS A 91 20.45 23.93 4.86
CA LYS A 91 20.97 25.12 5.56
C LYS A 91 22.42 25.48 5.21
N VAL A 92 23.25 24.52 4.80
CA VAL A 92 24.66 24.78 4.43
C VAL A 92 24.80 25.36 3.01
N LYS A 93 23.77 25.29 2.17
CA LYS A 93 23.81 25.82 0.79
C LYS A 93 23.28 27.25 0.65
N GLU A 94 22.73 27.82 1.72
CA GLU A 94 22.09 29.15 1.74
C GLU A 94 22.87 30.20 2.56
N LYS A 95 24.05 29.83 3.09
CA LYS A 95 25.06 30.74 3.67
C LYS A 95 26.31 30.72 2.81
#